data_AF-A0A947F4B8-F1
#
_entry.id   AF-A0A947F4B8-F1
#
_cell.length_a   1.000
_cell.length_b   1.000
_cell.length_c   1.000
_cell.angle_alpha   90.00
_cell.angle_beta   90.00
_cell.angle_gamma   90.00
#
_symmetry.space_group_name_H-M   'P 1'
#
loop_
_entity.id
_entity.type
_entity.pdbx_description
1 polymer ?
#
loop_
_entity_poly.entity_id
_entity_poly.type
_entity_poly.pdbx_seq_one_letter_code
_entity_poly.pdbx_strand_id
1 'polypeptide(L)'
;MSLNSSLKAALTRVVSSPVLWDAPLMAWTTFRIGGPADALVTLLDGKEIQEVIGLCEDEKVVWKLIGRGSNIVAPDHGFNGVIIVLGDSFKYIV
;
A
#
# COMPACT_ATOMS: atom_id res chain seq x y z
N MET A 1 2.49 -13.88 -3.18
CA MET A 1 3.61 -14.12 -4.11
C MET A 1 4.66 -13.14 -3.63
N SER A 2 5.75 -13.58 -3.01
CA SER A 2 6.68 -12.66 -2.33
C SER A 2 7.26 -11.65 -3.32
N LEU A 3 7.11 -10.35 -3.03
CA LEU A 3 7.70 -9.26 -3.84
C LEU A 3 9.20 -9.50 -4.01
N ASN A 4 9.71 -9.36 -5.24
CA ASN A 4 11.12 -9.58 -5.54
C ASN A 4 12.01 -8.53 -4.84
N SER A 5 13.28 -8.85 -4.61
CA SER A 5 14.20 -8.00 -3.84
C SER A 5 14.44 -6.62 -4.50
N SER A 6 14.41 -6.55 -5.83
CA SER A 6 14.58 -5.30 -6.58
C SER A 6 13.41 -4.34 -6.34
N LEU A 7 12.18 -4.83 -6.38
CA LEU A 7 10.99 -4.04 -6.12
C LEU A 7 10.93 -3.58 -4.66
N LYS A 8 11.33 -4.42 -3.71
CA LYS A 8 11.41 -4.02 -2.30
C LYS A 8 12.36 -2.83 -2.10
N ALA A 9 13.52 -2.88 -2.76
CA ALA A 9 14.48 -1.78 -2.73
C ALA A 9 13.96 -0.52 -3.45
N ALA A 10 13.28 -0.70 -4.59
CA ALA A 10 12.71 0.41 -5.36
C ALA A 10 11.61 1.14 -4.56
N LEU A 11 10.65 0.40 -3.98
CA LEU A 11 9.59 0.96 -3.14
C LEU A 11 10.19 1.77 -2.00
N THR A 12 11.14 1.19 -1.25
CA THR A 12 11.79 1.86 -0.11
C THR A 12 12.53 3.14 -0.50
N ARG A 13 13.02 3.22 -1.74
CA ARG A 13 13.72 4.42 -2.25
C ARG A 13 12.76 5.51 -2.70
N VAL A 14 11.61 5.12 -3.26
CA VAL A 14 10.64 6.05 -3.84
C VAL A 14 9.76 6.69 -2.76
N VAL A 15 9.35 5.92 -1.75
CA VAL A 15 8.48 6.44 -0.71
C VAL A 15 9.26 7.12 0.41
N SER A 16 8.80 8.29 0.85
CA SER A 16 9.38 8.99 1.99
C SER A 16 8.98 8.35 3.33
N SER A 17 7.82 7.69 3.36
CA SER A 17 7.31 6.97 4.54
C SER A 17 7.92 5.55 4.63
N PRO A 18 8.08 4.99 5.83
CA PRO A 18 8.50 3.59 5.97
C PRO A 18 7.54 2.63 5.24
N VAL A 19 8.09 1.72 4.44
CA VAL A 19 7.32 0.61 3.86
C VAL A 19 7.04 -0.41 4.95
N LEU A 20 5.77 -0.77 5.13
CA LEU A 20 5.37 -1.83 6.05
C LEU A 20 5.26 -3.13 5.28
N TRP A 21 6.23 -4.02 5.48
CA TRP A 21 6.23 -5.37 4.91
C TRP A 21 5.34 -6.29 5.74
N ASP A 22 4.65 -7.22 5.07
CA ASP A 22 3.75 -8.19 5.71
C ASP A 22 2.71 -7.51 6.63
N ALA A 23 2.21 -6.35 6.20
CA ALA A 23 1.40 -5.45 7.01
C ALA A 23 0.03 -6.07 7.32
N PRO A 24 -0.34 -6.28 8.61
CA PRO A 24 -1.61 -6.90 8.97
C PRO A 24 -2.78 -5.94 8.67
N LEU A 25 -3.61 -6.29 7.67
CA LEU A 25 -4.69 -5.39 7.22
C LEU A 25 -5.77 -5.16 8.28
N MET A 26 -5.89 -6.02 9.27
CA MET A 26 -6.74 -5.78 10.43
C MET A 26 -6.40 -4.49 11.20
N ALA A 27 -5.15 -4.01 11.13
CA ALA A 27 -4.76 -2.72 11.74
C ALA A 27 -5.21 -1.51 10.90
N TRP A 28 -5.65 -1.74 9.66
CA TRP A 28 -5.95 -0.72 8.65
C TRP A 28 -7.41 -0.72 8.18
N THR A 29 -8.22 -1.66 8.69
CA THR A 29 -9.67 -1.73 8.42
C THR A 29 -10.48 -1.45 9.69
N THR A 30 -11.65 -0.83 9.54
CA THR A 30 -12.52 -0.54 10.69
C THR A 30 -13.09 -1.80 11.31
N PHE A 31 -13.36 -2.83 10.49
CA PHE A 31 -13.82 -4.13 10.97
C PHE A 31 -12.75 -4.93 11.72
N ARG A 32 -11.48 -4.49 11.67
CA ARG A 32 -10.34 -5.15 12.33
C ARG A 32 -10.19 -6.62 11.93
N ILE A 33 -10.40 -6.89 10.65
CA ILE A 33 -10.23 -8.19 10.01
C ILE A 33 -9.26 -8.06 8.83
N GLY A 34 -8.69 -9.19 8.41
CA GLY A 34 -7.79 -9.25 7.27
C GLY A 34 -6.36 -9.63 7.65
N GLY A 35 -5.81 -10.54 6.84
CA GLY A 35 -4.43 -11.02 6.94
C GLY A 35 -3.39 -10.01 6.44
N PRO A 36 -2.13 -10.45 6.26
CA PRO A 36 -1.04 -9.57 5.85
C PRO A 36 -1.14 -9.15 4.38
N ALA A 37 -0.77 -7.91 4.06
CA ALA A 37 -0.42 -7.49 2.71
C ALA A 37 1.09 -7.60 2.50
N ASP A 38 1.54 -7.98 1.29
CA ASP A 38 2.98 -8.08 1.00
C ASP A 38 3.72 -6.76 1.29
N ALA A 39 3.09 -5.62 0.95
CA ALA A 39 3.54 -4.30 1.35
C ALA A 39 2.36 -3.34 1.60
N LEU A 40 2.54 -2.42 2.54
CA LEU A 40 1.70 -1.25 2.71
C LEU A 40 2.57 0.01 2.71
N VAL A 41 2.19 0.98 1.88
CA VAL A 41 2.90 2.26 1.72
C VAL A 41 1.95 3.43 1.94
N THR A 42 2.47 4.47 2.60
CA THR A 42 1.76 5.73 2.79
C THR A 42 2.39 6.80 1.90
N LEU A 43 1.64 7.32 0.93
CA LEU A 43 2.12 8.29 -0.04
C LEU A 43 1.77 9.71 0.40
N LEU A 44 2.74 10.61 0.30
CA LEU A 44 2.66 11.96 0.85
C LEU A 44 2.51 13.05 -0.21
N ASP A 45 2.74 12.76 -1.49
CA ASP A 45 2.53 13.72 -2.56
C ASP A 45 2.21 13.04 -3.91
N GLY A 46 1.84 13.86 -4.90
CA GLY A 46 1.44 13.37 -6.22
C GLY A 46 2.58 12.72 -7.01
N LYS A 47 3.83 13.06 -6.70
CA LYS A 47 5.01 12.47 -7.35
C LYS A 47 5.21 11.04 -6.85
N GLU A 48 5.10 10.81 -5.54
CA GLU A 48 5.15 9.46 -4.96
C GLU A 48 4.04 8.57 -5.51
N ILE A 49 2.82 9.11 -5.73
CA ILE A 49 1.72 8.38 -6.38
C ILE A 49 2.12 7.90 -7.77
N GLN A 50 2.65 8.80 -8.60
CA GLN A 50 3.06 8.46 -9.97
C GLN A 50 4.17 7.41 -9.98
N GLU A 51 5.20 7.58 -9.15
CA GLU A 51 6.35 6.68 -9.12
C GLU A 51 5.97 5.29 -8.58
N VAL A 52 5.16 5.21 -7.50
CA VAL A 52 4.75 3.92 -6.91
C VAL A 52 3.78 3.16 -7.83
N ILE A 53 2.78 3.84 -8.41
CA ILE A 53 1.85 3.18 -9.34
C ILE A 53 2.60 2.71 -10.57
N GLY A 54 3.48 3.54 -11.15
CA GLY A 54 4.30 3.17 -12.30
C GLY A 54 5.16 1.94 -12.01
N LEU A 55 5.85 1.90 -10.87
CA LEU A 55 6.60 0.72 -10.44
C LEU A 55 5.75 -0.53 -10.31
N CYS A 56 4.54 -0.43 -9.75
CA CYS A 56 3.65 -1.58 -9.63
C CYS A 56 3.16 -2.06 -11.00
N GLU A 57 2.87 -1.15 -11.93
CA GLU A 57 2.43 -1.50 -13.28
C GLU A 57 3.55 -2.13 -14.11
N ASP A 58 4.76 -1.55 -14.07
CA ASP A 58 5.94 -2.05 -14.78
C ASP A 58 6.32 -3.48 -14.34
N GLU A 59 6.29 -3.73 -13.03
CA GLU A 59 6.58 -5.04 -12.42
C GLU A 59 5.35 -5.97 -12.38
N LYS A 60 4.21 -5.54 -12.93
CA LYS A 60 2.93 -6.29 -12.95
C LYS A 60 2.47 -6.74 -11.56
N VAL A 61 2.72 -5.93 -10.55
CA VAL A 61 2.29 -6.15 -9.17
C VAL A 61 0.90 -5.60 -8.97
N VAL A 62 0.01 -6.43 -8.43
CA VAL A 62 -1.35 -6.02 -8.08
C VAL A 62 -1.28 -5.01 -6.94
N TRP A 63 -2.00 -3.91 -7.07
CA TRP A 63 -2.09 -2.89 -6.03
C TRP A 63 -3.52 -2.43 -5.79
N LYS A 64 -3.77 -1.92 -4.58
CA LYS A 64 -5.06 -1.29 -4.22
C LYS A 64 -4.80 -0.05 -3.38
N LEU A 65 -5.53 1.02 -3.68
CA LEU A 65 -5.58 2.20 -2.83
C LEU A 65 -6.73 2.06 -1.82
N ILE A 66 -6.44 2.34 -0.56
CA ILE A 66 -7.43 2.35 0.52
C ILE A 66 -7.39 3.70 1.26
N GLY A 67 -8.57 4.14 1.71
CA GLY A 67 -8.67 5.22 2.70
C GLY A 67 -8.56 4.67 4.12
N ARG A 68 -9.47 5.10 5.00
CA ARG A 68 -9.53 4.64 6.41
C ARG A 68 -10.04 3.20 6.61
N GLY A 69 -10.27 2.46 5.53
CA GLY A 69 -10.76 1.08 5.59
C GLY A 69 -12.13 0.89 6.25
N SER A 70 -13.01 1.91 6.24
CA SER A 70 -14.34 1.84 6.87
C SER A 70 -15.36 0.98 6.13
N ASN A 71 -15.13 0.75 4.84
CA ASN A 71 -15.98 -0.08 3.98
C ASN A 71 -15.16 -1.16 3.26
N ILE A 72 -14.20 -1.77 3.98
CA ILE A 72 -13.31 -2.80 3.44
C ILE A 72 -13.39 -4.03 4.33
N VAL A 73 -13.78 -5.15 3.72
CA VAL A 73 -13.67 -6.49 4.30
C VAL A 73 -12.44 -7.14 3.68
N ALA A 74 -11.32 -7.09 4.39
CA ALA A 74 -10.07 -7.71 3.95
C ALA A 74 -10.10 -9.22 4.30
N PRO A 75 -9.66 -10.10 3.39
CA PRO A 75 -9.68 -11.54 3.65
C PRO A 75 -8.58 -11.96 4.63
N ASP A 76 -8.82 -13.01 5.40
CA ASP A 76 -7.86 -13.53 6.38
C ASP A 76 -6.59 -14.10 5.73
N HIS A 77 -6.66 -14.53 4.47
CA HIS A 77 -5.48 -14.95 3.70
C HIS A 77 -4.60 -13.78 3.25
N GLY A 78 -5.01 -12.54 3.51
CA GLY A 78 -4.22 -11.35 3.21
C GLY A 78 -4.33 -10.87 1.76
N PHE A 79 -3.39 -10.02 1.36
CA PHE A 79 -3.35 -9.42 0.04
C PHE A 79 -1.97 -9.59 -0.61
N ASN A 80 -1.93 -10.34 -1.71
CA ASN A 80 -0.71 -10.54 -2.49
C ASN A 80 -0.45 -9.33 -3.40
N GLY A 81 0.22 -8.31 -2.88
CA GLY A 81 0.47 -7.06 -3.58
C GLY A 81 0.71 -5.87 -2.67
N VAL A 82 0.63 -4.67 -3.25
CA VAL A 82 0.88 -3.41 -2.55
C VAL A 82 -0.44 -2.73 -2.17
N ILE A 83 -0.60 -2.44 -0.89
CA ILE A 83 -1.65 -1.56 -0.39
C ILE A 83 -1.12 -0.13 -0.29
N ILE A 84 -1.83 0.79 -0.92
CA ILE A 84 -1.49 2.21 -0.95
C ILE A 84 -2.47 2.96 -0.04
N VAL A 85 -1.92 3.76 0.87
CA VAL A 85 -2.67 4.68 1.72
C VAL A 85 -2.26 6.11 1.37
N LEU A 86 -3.22 7.02 1.25
CA LEU A 86 -2.92 8.43 1.08
C LEU A 86 -2.70 9.09 2.44
N GLY A 87 -1.58 9.82 2.55
CA GLY A 87 -1.23 10.59 3.73
C GLY A 87 -2.04 11.86 3.90
N ASP A 88 -1.66 12.63 4.92
CA ASP A 88 -2.40 13.81 5.39
C ASP A 88 -2.50 14.95 4.37
N SER A 89 -1.56 15.03 3.44
CA SER A 89 -1.54 16.01 2.35
C SER A 89 -2.76 15.90 1.41
N PHE A 90 -3.43 14.74 1.39
CA PHE A 90 -4.59 14.47 0.53
C PHE A 90 -5.94 14.60 1.25
N LYS A 91 -5.98 15.22 2.44
CA LYS A 91 -7.22 15.35 3.24
C LYS A 91 -8.20 16.41 2.72
N TYR A 92 -7.74 17.34 1.89
CA TYR A 92 -8.53 18.49 1.46
C TYR A 92 -8.75 18.47 -0.05
N ILE A 93 -9.94 18.88 -0.47
CA ILE A 93 -10.25 19.18 -1.86
C ILE A 93 -10.02 20.68 -2.02
N VAL A 94 -9.16 21.07 -2.95
CA VAL A 94 -8.90 22.46 -3.32
C VAL A 94 -9.78 22.91 -4.48
#